data_AF-A0A838EPH0-F1
#
_entry.id   AF-A0A838EPH0-F1
#
_cell.length_a   1.000
_cell.length_b   1.000
_cell.length_c   1.000
_cell.angle_alpha   90.00
_cell.angle_beta   90.00
_cell.angle_gamma   90.00
#
_symmetry.space_group_name_H-M   'P 1'
#
loop_
_entity.id
_entity.type
_entity.pdbx_description
1 polymer ?
#
loop_
_entity_poly.entity_id
_entity_poly.type
_entity_poly.pdbx_seq_one_letter_code
_entity_poly.pdbx_strand_id
1 'polypeptide(L)'
;MASVDRSIFRKRALDKYMQRQELHVILRLVSPRMFVFLWALLLLFLGAGALVWSIQEPVLIQGKGVVVQPKAANGKNGKAIVVLLILPPDQQANLKVGQPVTITINSANITFTSTVQSVEAGVMSPAAITTQLNLPIPLAQTLSGPSVVALAPVEPMSLAQTYLGSQCQAQIQIGTQSALSILPGVNNIPGYISTLQQFFNTIIHTIQTVLQH
;
A
#
# COMPACT_ATOMS: atom_id res chain seq x y z
N MET A 1 -5.78 70.09 49.99
CA MET A 1 -6.41 70.40 48.69
C MET A 1 -6.95 69.10 48.12
N ALA A 2 -8.27 68.89 48.19
CA ALA A 2 -8.91 67.68 47.70
C ALA A 2 -9.66 68.01 46.41
N SER A 3 -9.23 67.44 45.29
CA SER A 3 -9.91 67.51 44.01
C SER A 3 -11.12 66.57 44.05
N VAL A 4 -12.32 67.15 43.93
CA VAL A 4 -13.58 66.41 43.86
C VAL A 4 -13.67 65.77 42.48
N ASP A 5 -13.52 64.45 42.47
CA ASP A 5 -13.55 63.61 41.28
C ASP A 5 -14.97 63.56 40.70
N ARG A 6 -15.27 64.52 39.82
CA ARG A 6 -16.60 64.69 39.23
C ARG A 6 -16.70 63.77 38.02
N SER A 7 -17.06 62.51 38.28
CA SER A 7 -17.41 61.54 37.23
C SER A 7 -18.55 62.07 36.35
N ILE A 8 -18.19 62.61 35.19
CA ILE A 8 -19.12 63.12 34.15
C ILE A 8 -19.92 61.98 33.52
N PHE A 9 -19.49 60.73 33.73
CA PHE A 9 -20.27 59.57 33.37
C PHE A 9 -21.37 59.35 34.42
N ARG A 10 -22.60 59.76 34.05
CA ARG A 10 -23.82 59.42 34.78
C ARG A 10 -23.84 57.91 35.00
N LYS A 11 -23.93 57.46 36.26
CA LYS A 11 -24.07 56.05 36.65
C LYS A 11 -25.07 55.29 35.76
N ARG A 12 -26.17 55.94 35.36
CA ARG A 12 -27.19 55.38 34.45
C ARG A 12 -26.70 54.99 33.05
N ALA A 13 -25.67 55.63 32.50
CA ALA A 13 -25.10 55.26 31.21
C ALA A 13 -24.21 54.02 31.33
N LEU A 14 -23.51 53.90 32.47
CA LEU A 14 -22.67 52.74 32.77
C LEU A 14 -23.52 51.50 33.03
N ASP A 15 -24.64 51.64 33.76
CA ASP A 15 -25.59 50.54 33.99
C ASP A 15 -26.19 50.02 32.68
N LYS A 16 -26.56 50.92 31.75
CA LYS A 16 -27.06 50.51 30.41
C LYS A 16 -26.01 49.85 29.53
N TYR A 17 -24.73 50.20 29.70
CA TYR A 17 -23.63 49.57 28.97
C TYR A 17 -23.32 48.17 29.53
N MET A 18 -23.28 48.04 30.86
CA MET A 18 -23.12 46.75 31.55
C MET A 18 -24.24 45.77 31.19
N GLN A 19 -25.49 46.25 31.16
CA GLN A 19 -26.65 45.42 30.79
C GLN A 19 -26.65 44.98 29.31
N ARG A 20 -25.94 45.69 28.43
CA ARG A 20 -25.74 45.28 27.01
C ARG A 20 -24.56 44.33 26.83
N GLN A 21 -23.55 44.36 27.69
CA GLN A 21 -22.41 43.44 27.63
C GLN A 21 -22.76 42.01 28.05
N GLU A 22 -23.73 41.82 28.96
CA GLU A 22 -24.19 40.48 29.34
C GLU A 22 -24.87 39.71 28.20
N LEU A 23 -25.44 40.42 27.22
CA LEU A 23 -26.11 39.80 26.07
C LEU A 23 -25.17 39.45 24.90
N HIS A 24 -23.91 39.89 24.92
CA HIS A 24 -23.04 39.85 23.73
C HIS A 24 -21.79 38.95 23.83
N VAL A 25 -21.48 38.35 24.99
CA VAL A 25 -20.23 37.58 25.16
C VAL A 25 -20.43 36.11 25.55
N ILE A 26 -21.67 35.69 25.82
CA ILE A 26 -21.98 34.28 25.62
C ILE A 26 -22.18 34.14 24.12
N LEU A 27 -21.06 34.06 23.37
CA LEU A 27 -20.99 33.27 22.14
C LEU A 27 -21.94 32.13 22.41
N ARG A 28 -23.10 32.12 21.74
CA ARG A 28 -24.21 31.23 22.03
C ARG A 28 -23.64 29.85 21.83
N LEU A 29 -23.07 29.30 22.91
CA LEU A 29 -22.35 28.06 22.92
C LEU A 29 -23.44 27.11 22.52
N VAL A 30 -23.28 26.66 21.30
CA VAL A 30 -24.08 25.69 20.58
C VAL A 30 -24.82 24.86 21.62
N SER A 31 -26.16 24.93 21.63
CA SER A 31 -26.99 24.33 22.69
C SER A 31 -26.43 22.97 23.11
N PRO A 32 -26.42 22.58 24.41
CA PRO A 32 -25.70 21.38 24.87
C PRO A 32 -25.96 20.12 24.03
N ARG A 33 -27.17 20.00 23.46
CA ARG A 33 -27.55 18.96 22.49
C ARG A 33 -26.79 19.03 21.16
N MET A 34 -26.67 20.21 20.57
CA MET A 34 -25.89 20.41 19.34
C MET A 34 -24.41 20.12 19.56
N PHE A 35 -23.86 20.43 20.73
CA PHE A 35 -22.46 20.09 21.05
C PHE A 35 -22.23 18.58 21.04
N VAL A 36 -23.11 17.80 21.69
CA VAL A 36 -23.06 16.33 21.66
C VAL A 36 -23.21 15.81 20.23
N PHE A 37 -24.13 16.37 19.44
CA PHE A 37 -24.31 15.99 18.05
C PHE A 37 -23.05 16.24 17.20
N LEU A 38 -22.38 17.38 17.40
CA LEU A 38 -21.17 17.73 16.66
C LEU A 38 -20.00 16.82 17.02
N TRP A 39 -19.84 16.46 18.29
CA TRP A 39 -18.87 15.46 18.73
C TRP A 39 -19.17 14.06 18.19
N ALA A 40 -20.44 13.65 18.19
CA ALA A 40 -20.84 12.36 17.62
C ALA A 40 -20.52 12.31 16.11
N LEU A 41 -20.80 13.39 15.38
CA LEU A 41 -20.45 13.52 13.97
C LEU A 41 -18.93 13.45 13.77
N LEU A 42 -18.16 14.17 14.59
CA LEU A 42 -16.69 14.16 14.53
C LEU A 42 -16.13 12.74 14.73
N LEU A 43 -16.60 12.03 15.77
CA LEU A 43 -16.20 10.64 16.04
C LEU A 43 -16.59 9.69 14.92
N LEU A 44 -17.78 9.89 14.32
CA LEU A 44 -18.20 9.12 13.15
C LEU A 44 -17.24 9.32 11.97
N PHE A 45 -16.86 10.57 11.67
CA PHE A 45 -15.90 10.89 10.61
C PHE A 45 -14.51 10.30 10.89
N LEU A 46 -14.02 10.42 12.13
CA LEU A 46 -12.76 9.81 12.57
C LEU A 46 -12.79 8.28 12.44
N GLY A 47 -13.89 7.66 12.85
CA GLY A 47 -14.10 6.21 12.72
C GLY A 47 -14.13 5.75 11.27
N ALA A 48 -14.84 6.47 10.40
CA ALA A 48 -14.86 6.19 8.97
C ALA A 48 -13.46 6.33 8.35
N GLY A 49 -12.70 7.38 8.72
CA GLY A 49 -11.32 7.57 8.28
C GLY A 49 -10.39 6.43 8.73
N ALA A 50 -10.52 5.99 9.98
CA ALA A 50 -9.76 4.87 10.51
C ALA A 50 -10.09 3.54 9.80
N LEU A 51 -11.37 3.30 9.49
CA LEU A 51 -11.80 2.12 8.72
C LEU A 51 -11.20 2.12 7.31
N VAL A 52 -11.22 3.26 6.62
CA VAL A 52 -10.60 3.40 5.30
C VAL A 52 -9.09 3.17 5.37
N TRP A 53 -8.43 3.61 6.45
CA TRP A 53 -6.99 3.33 6.66
C TRP A 53 -6.72 1.84 6.86
N SER A 54 -7.64 1.10 7.47
CA SER A 54 -7.44 -0.33 7.71
C SER A 54 -7.51 -1.19 6.44
N ILE A 55 -7.95 -0.65 5.30
CA ILE A 55 -8.01 -1.37 4.03
C ILE A 55 -6.61 -1.38 3.41
N GLN A 56 -5.98 -2.56 3.43
CA GLN A 56 -4.70 -2.82 2.77
C GLN A 56 -4.97 -3.37 1.38
N GLU A 57 -4.44 -2.70 0.36
CA GLU A 57 -4.52 -3.13 -1.03
C GLU A 57 -3.25 -3.91 -1.41
N PRO A 58 -3.36 -5.08 -2.06
CA PRO A 58 -2.20 -5.82 -2.51
C PRO A 58 -1.47 -5.07 -3.64
N VAL A 59 -0.15 -4.92 -3.51
CA VAL A 59 0.69 -4.37 -4.57
C VAL A 59 1.00 -5.49 -5.55
N LEU A 60 0.41 -5.39 -6.74
CA LEU A 60 0.56 -6.36 -7.82
C LEU A 60 1.53 -5.82 -8.88
N ILE A 61 2.55 -6.60 -9.21
CA ILE A 61 3.42 -6.34 -10.36
C ILE A 61 2.97 -7.23 -11.50
N GLN A 62 2.82 -6.64 -12.68
CA GLN A 62 2.55 -7.36 -13.91
C GLN A 62 3.88 -7.77 -14.57
N GLY A 63 4.02 -9.06 -14.84
CA GLY A 63 5.12 -9.65 -15.60
C GLY A 63 4.58 -10.42 -16.80
N LYS A 64 5.43 -10.58 -17.82
CA LYS A 64 5.17 -11.51 -18.93
C LYS A 64 5.84 -12.83 -18.61
N GLY A 65 5.27 -13.93 -19.06
CA GLY A 65 5.89 -15.22 -18.86
C GLY A 65 5.61 -16.21 -19.98
N VAL A 66 6.30 -17.33 -19.90
CA VAL A 66 6.10 -18.48 -20.79
C VAL A 66 6.14 -19.75 -19.98
N VAL A 67 5.23 -20.67 -20.30
CA VAL A 67 5.21 -22.01 -19.72
C VAL A 67 6.31 -22.85 -20.37
N VAL A 68 7.28 -23.29 -19.59
CA VAL A 68 8.42 -24.08 -20.09
C VAL A 68 8.59 -25.34 -19.26
N GLN A 69 9.14 -26.36 -19.91
CA GLN A 69 9.64 -27.53 -19.21
C GLN A 69 11.16 -27.34 -19.03
N PRO A 70 11.64 -27.06 -17.81
CA PRO A 70 13.05 -26.86 -17.57
C PRO A 70 13.77 -28.18 -17.86
N LYS A 71 14.81 -28.11 -18.69
CA LYS A 71 15.65 -29.27 -18.95
C LYS A 71 16.45 -29.56 -17.68
N ALA A 72 16.14 -30.65 -17.00
CA ALA A 72 16.80 -31.02 -15.76
C ALA A 72 18.33 -31.11 -15.99
N ALA A 73 19.09 -30.19 -15.38
CA ALA A 73 20.54 -30.12 -15.55
C ALA A 73 21.28 -31.37 -15.04
N ASN A 74 20.63 -32.23 -14.23
CA ASN A 74 21.26 -33.39 -13.59
C ASN A 74 20.54 -34.74 -13.83
N GLY A 75 19.83 -34.91 -14.94
CA GLY A 75 19.32 -36.23 -15.37
C GLY A 75 18.25 -36.87 -14.47
N LYS A 76 17.92 -36.28 -13.31
CA LYS A 76 16.73 -36.63 -12.55
C LYS A 76 15.54 -35.99 -13.25
N ASN A 77 14.73 -36.84 -13.89
CA ASN A 77 13.50 -36.53 -14.63
C ASN A 77 12.43 -35.83 -13.78
N GLY A 78 12.69 -34.60 -13.35
CA GLY A 78 11.68 -33.71 -12.80
C GLY A 78 10.82 -33.20 -13.96
N LYS A 79 9.69 -33.86 -14.23
CA LYS A 79 8.65 -33.39 -15.17
C LYS A 79 7.89 -32.17 -14.64
N ALA A 80 8.53 -31.33 -13.82
CA ALA A 80 7.90 -30.16 -13.25
C ALA A 80 7.83 -29.07 -14.32
N ILE A 81 6.63 -28.78 -14.80
CA ILE A 81 6.40 -27.65 -15.71
C ILE A 81 6.38 -26.40 -14.87
N VAL A 82 7.20 -25.42 -15.25
CA VAL A 82 7.33 -24.15 -14.56
C VAL A 82 6.99 -23.02 -15.50
N VAL A 83 6.41 -21.97 -14.96
CA VAL A 83 6.29 -20.70 -15.66
C VAL A 83 7.57 -19.93 -15.42
N LEU A 84 8.14 -19.47 -16.52
CA LEU A 84 9.21 -18.50 -16.52
C LEU A 84 8.59 -17.12 -16.51
N LEU A 85 8.80 -16.36 -15.45
CA LEU A 85 8.35 -14.99 -15.32
C LEU A 85 9.51 -14.05 -15.65
N ILE A 86 9.24 -13.11 -16.54
CA ILE A 86 10.17 -12.08 -17.00
C ILE A 86 9.65 -10.74 -16.46
N LEU A 87 10.44 -10.14 -15.59
CA LEU A 87 10.10 -8.89 -14.91
C LEU A 87 11.13 -7.79 -15.20
N PRO A 88 10.71 -6.51 -15.14
CA PRO A 88 11.64 -5.39 -15.23
C PRO A 88 12.71 -5.44 -14.12
N PRO A 89 13.94 -4.98 -14.39
CA PRO A 89 15.05 -5.03 -13.43
C PRO A 89 14.79 -4.20 -12.16
N ASP A 90 13.99 -3.14 -12.27
CA ASP A 90 13.62 -2.27 -11.14
C ASP A 90 12.86 -3.04 -10.03
N GLN A 91 12.27 -4.19 -10.37
CA GLN A 91 11.49 -5.00 -9.44
C GLN A 91 12.30 -6.09 -8.73
N GLN A 92 13.60 -6.21 -9.03
CA GLN A 92 14.45 -7.24 -8.43
C GLN A 92 14.46 -7.17 -6.89
N ALA A 93 14.52 -5.97 -6.34
CA ALA A 93 14.61 -5.77 -4.88
C ALA A 93 13.34 -6.19 -4.13
N ASN A 94 12.19 -6.22 -4.82
CA ASN A 94 10.89 -6.53 -4.22
C ASN A 94 10.48 -8.00 -4.39
N LEU A 95 11.14 -8.73 -5.31
CA LEU A 95 10.85 -10.13 -5.59
C LEU A 95 11.44 -11.04 -4.53
N LYS A 96 10.61 -11.89 -3.94
CA LYS A 96 11.01 -12.87 -2.93
C LYS A 96 10.37 -14.22 -3.22
N VAL A 97 11.12 -15.29 -2.91
CA VAL A 97 10.61 -16.66 -2.93
C VAL A 97 9.45 -16.77 -1.93
N GLY A 98 8.39 -17.49 -2.34
CA GLY A 98 7.17 -17.70 -1.55
C GLY A 98 6.05 -16.68 -1.82
N GLN A 99 6.29 -15.63 -2.62
CA GLN A 99 5.25 -14.68 -3.00
C GLN A 99 4.17 -15.36 -3.88
N PRO A 100 2.88 -15.06 -3.66
CA PRO A 100 1.82 -15.61 -4.49
C PRO A 100 1.81 -14.92 -5.86
N VAL A 101 1.52 -15.72 -6.88
CA VAL A 101 1.50 -15.32 -8.28
C VAL A 101 0.22 -15.82 -8.91
N THR A 102 -0.54 -14.90 -9.52
CA THR A 102 -1.67 -15.25 -10.37
C THR A 102 -1.19 -15.27 -11.82
N ILE A 103 -1.35 -16.40 -12.50
CA ILE A 103 -0.91 -16.59 -13.88
C ILE A 103 -2.14 -16.75 -14.76
N THR A 104 -2.20 -15.96 -15.82
CA THR A 104 -3.29 -15.92 -16.79
C THR A 104 -2.75 -16.30 -18.17
N ILE A 105 -3.30 -17.35 -18.76
CA ILE A 105 -2.97 -17.75 -20.13
C ILE A 105 -4.01 -17.14 -21.07
N ASN A 106 -3.59 -16.12 -21.83
CA ASN A 106 -4.49 -15.35 -22.69
C ASN A 106 -5.16 -16.21 -23.79
N SER A 107 -4.47 -17.23 -24.31
CA SER A 107 -5.01 -18.10 -25.37
C SER A 107 -6.18 -18.97 -24.89
N ALA A 108 -6.25 -19.28 -23.61
CA ALA A 108 -7.25 -20.17 -23.03
C ALA A 108 -8.22 -19.46 -22.07
N ASN A 109 -7.94 -18.20 -21.70
CA ASN A 109 -8.63 -17.46 -20.66
C ASN A 109 -8.72 -18.23 -19.33
N ILE A 110 -7.63 -18.93 -18.99
CA ILE A 110 -7.50 -19.69 -17.75
C ILE A 110 -6.58 -18.93 -16.81
N THR A 111 -7.01 -18.84 -15.55
CA THR A 111 -6.24 -18.29 -14.45
C THR A 111 -5.93 -19.38 -13.43
N PHE A 112 -4.70 -19.38 -12.92
CA PHE A 112 -4.31 -20.24 -11.81
C PHE A 112 -3.37 -19.50 -10.87
N THR A 113 -3.37 -19.91 -9.62
CA THR A 113 -2.52 -19.31 -8.57
C THR A 113 -1.37 -20.25 -8.28
N SER A 114 -0.17 -19.69 -8.14
CA SER A 114 1.04 -20.40 -7.76
C SER A 114 1.86 -19.53 -6.79
N THR A 115 3.04 -20.02 -6.41
CA THR A 115 4.00 -19.28 -5.59
C THR A 115 5.35 -19.23 -6.32
N VAL A 116 6.09 -18.14 -6.11
CA VAL A 116 7.45 -18.03 -6.64
C VAL A 116 8.33 -19.06 -5.92
N GLN A 117 8.85 -20.05 -6.64
CA GLN A 117 9.71 -21.09 -6.08
C GLN A 117 11.18 -20.68 -6.09
N SER A 118 11.62 -19.98 -7.13
CA SER A 118 12.99 -19.50 -7.27
C SER A 118 13.02 -18.16 -7.98
N VAL A 119 13.95 -17.30 -7.58
CA VAL A 119 14.26 -16.03 -8.23
C VAL A 119 15.73 -16.09 -8.62
N GLU A 120 16.02 -15.87 -9.90
CA GLU A 120 17.39 -15.85 -10.38
C GLU A 120 18.15 -14.64 -9.83
N ALA A 121 19.37 -14.88 -9.35
CA ALA A 121 20.19 -13.85 -8.75
C ALA A 121 20.81 -12.98 -9.85
N GLY A 122 20.13 -11.90 -10.20
CA GLY A 122 20.67 -10.87 -11.08
C GLY A 122 19.77 -10.54 -12.26
N VAL A 123 20.17 -9.48 -12.96
CA VAL A 123 19.54 -9.05 -14.19
C VAL A 123 20.17 -9.83 -15.35
N MET A 124 19.36 -10.58 -16.09
CA MET A 124 19.81 -11.37 -17.24
C MET A 124 19.54 -10.63 -18.56
N SER A 125 20.46 -10.79 -19.51
CA SER A 125 20.25 -10.31 -20.88
C SER A 125 19.32 -11.27 -21.63
N PRO A 126 18.55 -10.80 -22.64
CA PRO A 126 17.68 -11.66 -23.45
C PRO A 126 18.39 -12.89 -24.02
N ALA A 127 19.64 -12.74 -24.44
CA ALA A 127 20.46 -13.84 -24.97
C ALA A 127 20.86 -14.87 -23.89
N ALA A 128 21.09 -14.45 -22.65
CA ALA A 128 21.36 -15.37 -21.54
C ALA A 128 20.10 -16.17 -21.18
N ILE A 129 18.94 -15.52 -21.18
CA ILE A 129 17.65 -16.18 -20.91
C ILE A 129 17.36 -17.25 -21.97
N THR A 130 17.54 -16.94 -23.25
CA THR A 130 17.25 -17.89 -24.33
C THR A 130 18.18 -19.10 -24.31
N THR A 131 19.46 -18.89 -24.04
CA THR A 131 20.47 -19.97 -23.97
C THR A 131 20.31 -20.85 -22.73
N GLN A 132 20.05 -20.27 -21.57
CA GLN A 132 19.87 -21.05 -20.34
C GLN A 132 18.55 -21.82 -20.33
N LEU A 133 17.48 -21.23 -20.86
CA LEU A 133 16.12 -21.78 -20.74
C LEU A 133 15.61 -22.45 -22.03
N ASN A 134 16.45 -22.51 -23.08
CA ASN A 134 16.10 -23.07 -24.39
C ASN A 134 14.78 -22.52 -24.93
N LEU A 135 14.59 -21.21 -24.82
CA LEU A 135 13.35 -20.57 -25.27
C LEU A 135 13.23 -20.62 -26.80
N PRO A 136 12.02 -20.87 -27.35
CA PRO A 136 11.74 -20.70 -28.76
C PRO A 136 12.13 -19.29 -29.25
N ILE A 137 12.79 -19.21 -30.41
CA ILE A 137 13.22 -17.96 -31.06
C ILE A 137 12.14 -16.86 -31.13
N PRO A 138 10.84 -17.13 -31.43
CA PRO A 138 9.84 -16.06 -31.47
C PRO A 138 9.58 -15.38 -30.11
N LEU A 139 9.85 -16.07 -29.00
CA LEU A 139 9.73 -15.50 -27.65
C LEU A 139 10.95 -14.67 -27.26
N ALA A 140 12.10 -14.94 -27.88
CA ALA A 140 13.30 -14.13 -27.69
C ALA A 140 13.10 -12.69 -28.20
N GLN A 141 12.27 -12.50 -29.23
CA GLN A 141 12.04 -11.20 -29.87
C GLN A 141 11.11 -10.29 -29.06
N THR A 142 10.31 -10.85 -28.14
CA THR A 142 9.44 -10.05 -27.26
C THR A 142 10.15 -9.54 -26.01
N LEU A 143 11.37 -10.05 -25.73
CA LEU A 143 12.25 -9.59 -24.67
C LEU A 143 13.01 -8.34 -25.13
N SER A 144 12.46 -7.16 -24.84
CA SER A 144 13.04 -5.89 -25.31
C SER A 144 14.21 -5.36 -24.45
N GLY A 145 14.67 -6.09 -23.42
CA GLY A 145 15.71 -5.57 -22.54
C GLY A 145 16.16 -6.50 -21.43
N PRO A 146 17.14 -6.04 -20.62
CA PRO A 146 17.61 -6.76 -19.44
C PRO A 146 16.44 -6.99 -18.47
N SER A 147 16.31 -8.21 -17.97
CA SER A 147 15.14 -8.62 -17.19
C SER A 147 15.54 -9.54 -16.03
N VAL A 148 14.73 -9.54 -14.98
CA VAL A 148 14.85 -10.48 -13.85
C VAL A 148 13.96 -11.68 -14.16
N VAL A 149 14.47 -12.87 -13.84
CA VAL A 149 13.80 -14.12 -14.11
C VAL A 149 13.33 -14.74 -12.78
N ALA A 150 12.06 -15.10 -12.72
CA ALA A 150 11.50 -15.88 -11.61
C ALA A 150 10.82 -17.15 -12.13
N LEU A 151 10.83 -18.20 -11.31
CA LEU A 151 10.26 -19.49 -11.63
C LEU A 151 9.11 -19.79 -10.68
N ALA A 152 7.95 -20.11 -11.23
CA ALA A 152 6.78 -20.55 -10.48
C ALA A 152 6.28 -21.89 -11.03
N PRO A 153 6.13 -22.95 -10.22
CA PRO A 153 5.58 -24.22 -10.68
C PRO A 153 4.12 -24.07 -11.09
N VAL A 154 3.66 -24.85 -12.08
CA VAL A 154 2.24 -24.86 -12.47
C VAL A 154 1.54 -26.03 -11.80
N GLU A 155 0.50 -25.73 -11.01
CA GLU A 155 -0.43 -26.73 -10.48
C GLU A 155 -1.85 -26.45 -10.99
N PRO A 156 -2.59 -27.46 -11.48
CA PRO A 156 -2.22 -28.88 -11.64
C PRO A 156 -1.40 -29.15 -12.92
N MET A 157 -0.43 -30.09 -12.82
CA MET A 157 0.48 -30.48 -13.92
C MET A 157 -0.22 -30.98 -15.20
N SER A 158 -1.44 -31.50 -15.09
CA SER A 158 -2.21 -32.01 -16.24
C SER A 158 -2.56 -30.91 -17.25
N LEU A 159 -2.89 -29.71 -16.77
CA LEU A 159 -3.17 -28.55 -17.62
C LEU A 159 -1.89 -27.95 -18.19
N ALA A 160 -0.82 -27.98 -17.41
CA ALA A 160 0.46 -27.36 -17.77
C ALA A 160 1.06 -27.93 -19.06
N GLN A 161 0.86 -29.23 -19.34
CA GLN A 161 1.34 -29.88 -20.56
C GLN A 161 0.68 -29.33 -21.82
N THR A 162 -0.63 -29.04 -21.76
CA THR A 162 -1.41 -28.51 -22.88
C THR A 162 -0.95 -27.09 -23.27
N TYR A 163 -0.32 -26.37 -22.34
CA TYR A 163 0.08 -24.97 -22.52
C TYR A 163 1.59 -24.76 -22.66
N LEU A 164 2.37 -25.81 -22.84
CA LEU A 164 3.81 -25.68 -23.08
C LEU A 164 4.10 -24.75 -24.26
N GLY A 165 4.99 -23.76 -24.03
CA GLY A 165 5.34 -22.74 -25.00
C GLY A 165 4.34 -21.60 -25.15
N SER A 166 3.19 -21.65 -24.47
CA SER A 166 2.22 -20.54 -24.50
C SER A 166 2.70 -19.36 -23.68
N GLN A 167 2.42 -18.16 -24.19
CA GLN A 167 2.64 -16.91 -23.46
C GLN A 167 1.57 -16.76 -22.37
N CYS A 168 1.99 -16.28 -21.20
CA CYS A 168 1.11 -15.96 -20.09
C CYS A 168 1.43 -14.57 -19.53
N GLN A 169 0.45 -13.98 -18.88
CA GLN A 169 0.63 -12.82 -18.02
C GLN A 169 0.68 -13.32 -16.58
N ALA A 170 1.59 -12.77 -15.79
CA ALA A 170 1.70 -13.09 -14.39
C ALA A 170 1.53 -11.84 -13.56
N GLN A 171 0.85 -11.97 -12.43
CA GLN A 171 0.66 -10.92 -11.44
C GLN A 171 1.26 -11.41 -10.13
N ILE A 172 2.34 -10.79 -9.70
CA ILE A 172 3.06 -11.17 -8.47
C ILE A 172 2.66 -10.18 -7.38
N GLN A 173 2.23 -10.70 -6.24
CA GLN A 173 1.96 -9.88 -5.07
C GLN A 173 3.27 -9.66 -4.29
N ILE A 174 3.84 -8.46 -4.40
CA ILE A 174 5.10 -8.10 -3.72
C ILE A 174 4.91 -7.54 -2.31
N GLY A 175 3.69 -7.19 -1.94
CA GLY A 175 3.39 -6.66 -0.61
C GLY A 175 1.97 -6.13 -0.50
N THR A 176 1.72 -5.40 0.58
CA THR A 176 0.50 -4.63 0.80
C THR A 176 0.87 -3.16 0.90
N GLN A 177 0.09 -2.30 0.25
CA GLN A 177 0.16 -0.86 0.43
C GLN A 177 -1.17 -0.36 0.99
N SER A 178 -1.12 0.60 1.90
CA SER A 178 -2.33 1.27 2.35
C SER A 178 -2.94 2.07 1.19
N ALA A 179 -4.26 2.04 1.02
CA ALA A 179 -4.95 2.79 -0.02
C ALA A 179 -4.62 4.31 -0.01
N LEU A 180 -4.19 4.82 1.15
CA LEU A 180 -3.77 6.22 1.31
C LEU A 180 -2.50 6.57 0.52
N SER A 181 -1.63 5.62 0.16
CA SER A 181 -0.42 5.90 -0.65
C SER A 181 -0.74 6.19 -2.12
N ILE A 182 -1.96 5.85 -2.55
CA ILE A 182 -2.44 6.07 -3.93
C ILE A 182 -3.00 7.48 -4.09
N LEU A 183 -3.35 8.17 -3.00
CA LEU A 183 -3.87 9.54 -3.07
C LEU A 183 -2.78 10.51 -3.59
N PRO A 184 -2.98 11.13 -4.78
CA PRO A 184 -2.02 12.07 -5.33
C PRO A 184 -1.90 13.28 -4.39
N GLY A 185 -0.71 13.48 -3.83
CA GLY A 185 -0.41 14.60 -2.92
C GLY A 185 0.07 14.19 -1.53
N VAL A 186 -0.16 12.95 -1.07
CA VAL A 186 0.31 12.48 0.24
C VAL A 186 1.81 12.13 0.21
N ASN A 187 2.29 11.64 -0.93
CA ASN A 187 3.68 11.20 -1.11
C ASN A 187 4.68 12.37 -1.14
N ASN A 188 4.19 13.60 -1.30
CA ASN A 188 4.98 14.84 -1.30
C ASN A 188 4.90 15.60 0.04
N ILE A 189 4.55 14.93 1.14
CA ILE A 189 4.70 15.49 2.50
C ILE A 189 5.97 14.89 3.13
N PRO A 190 7.18 15.29 2.70
CA PRO A 190 8.41 14.84 3.32
C PRO A 190 8.49 15.42 4.74
N GLY A 191 8.27 14.57 5.76
CA GLY A 191 8.77 14.83 7.12
C GLY A 191 7.75 14.94 8.25
N TYR A 192 6.45 15.10 8.00
CA TYR A 192 5.47 15.26 9.09
C TYR A 192 4.86 13.94 9.58
N ILE A 193 4.79 12.90 8.74
CA ILE A 193 4.17 11.63 9.13
C ILE A 193 5.14 10.76 9.94
N SER A 194 6.44 10.77 9.62
CA SER A 194 7.45 10.04 10.41
C SER A 194 7.62 10.60 11.82
N THR A 195 7.50 11.92 11.98
CA THR A 195 7.55 12.59 13.29
C THR A 195 6.31 12.29 14.13
N LEU A 196 5.12 12.23 13.53
CA LEU A 196 3.91 11.80 14.24
C LEU A 196 3.97 10.34 14.68
N GLN A 197 4.48 9.44 13.84
CA GLN A 197 4.61 8.02 14.20
C GLN A 197 5.63 7.81 15.34
N GLN A 198 6.72 8.59 15.35
CA GLN A 198 7.67 8.61 16.48
C GLN A 198 7.05 9.17 17.76
N PHE A 199 6.20 10.20 17.66
CA PHE A 199 5.54 10.80 18.81
C PHE A 199 4.57 9.82 19.50
N PHE A 200 3.76 9.10 18.71
CA PHE A 200 2.86 8.07 19.24
C PHE A 200 3.61 6.91 19.91
N ASN A 201 4.69 6.41 19.29
CA ASN A 201 5.51 5.36 19.90
C ASN A 201 6.16 5.80 21.22
N THR A 202 6.57 7.07 21.32
CA THR A 202 7.15 7.64 22.55
C THR A 202 6.10 7.74 23.67
N ILE A 203 4.87 8.15 23.34
CA ILE A 203 3.78 8.22 24.32
C ILE A 203 3.42 6.83 24.83
N ILE A 204 3.29 5.84 23.95
CA ILE A 204 2.95 4.46 24.35
C ILE A 204 4.01 3.90 25.30
N HIS A 205 5.29 4.11 24.99
CA HIS A 205 6.39 3.65 25.84
C HIS A 205 6.38 4.34 27.22
N THR A 206 6.07 5.64 27.25
CA THR A 206 5.98 6.42 28.50
C THR A 206 4.81 5.96 29.37
N ILE A 207 3.65 5.67 28.76
CA ILE A 207 2.49 5.16 29.49
C ILE A 207 2.77 3.76 30.05
N GLN A 208 3.45 2.88 29.29
CA GLN A 208 3.83 1.55 29.77
C GLN A 208 4.82 1.59 30.94
N THR A 209 5.77 2.53 30.94
CA THR A 209 6.74 2.66 32.04
C THR A 209 6.10 3.19 33.32
N VAL A 210 5.13 4.11 33.22
CA VAL A 210 4.39 4.62 34.39
C VAL A 210 3.46 3.56 34.99
N LEU A 211 2.93 2.63 34.19
CA LEU A 211 2.04 1.56 34.68
C LEU A 211 2.75 0.39 35.38
N GLN A 212 4.08 0.32 35.31
CA GLN A 212 4.89 -0.74 35.96
C GLN A 212 5.50 -0.32 37.30
N HIS A 213 5.25 0.91 37.76
CA HIS A 213 5.63 1.43 39.07
C HIS A 213 4.40 1.74 39.91
#